data_AF-A0A7C4PBR0-F1
#
_entry.id   AF-A0A7C4PBR0-F1
#
_cell.length_a   1.000
_cell.length_b   1.000
_cell.length_c   1.000
_cell.angle_alpha   90.00
_cell.angle_beta   90.00
_cell.angle_gamma   90.00
#
_symmetry.space_group_name_H-M   'P 1'
#
loop_
_entity.id
_entity.type
_entity.pdbx_description
1 polymer ?
#
loop_
_entity_poly.entity_id
_entity_poly.type
_entity_poly.pdbx_seq_one_letter_code
_entity_poly.pdbx_strand_id
1 'polypeptide(L)'
;MQKNPISSIHISRWFTLGIPLIIFFILFLGLPVLIMALLGWNIPDWLGISLYGLGCLLGVGVNVALYPLLMSLAEQGRREVLLEGERIRWRTGYRWREVDLRQPYWAKIAAGFSGLRKPNASIQLKPGEVMFHLQGAVREEILRAFPEPYFVGELAVTPAEGLGGFNLTAEDETMLALFYDLLAALWRTRENNEYYRLFRKFPWDTPPSPAFTHIEVIDSRAMSMNQRAFVERLESQVISAPSHTAKLTPDYLLGSDKYRYFIMPLGYIQAEPGPSGTSEAGNYLKVTGLDRDQHPLTIKLDYWVMAGDRQYEEGQFFVRFVNRQW
;
A
#
# COMPACT_ATOMS: atom_id res chain seq x y z
N MET A 1 19.48 0.64 30.29
CA MET A 1 18.53 -0.22 31.04
C MET A 1 18.02 -1.29 30.08
N GLN A 2 18.24 -2.57 30.39
CA GLN A 2 17.60 -3.67 29.67
C GLN A 2 16.12 -3.66 30.04
N LYS A 3 15.24 -3.39 29.06
CA LYS A 3 13.80 -3.61 29.24
C LYS A 3 13.56 -5.12 29.15
N ASN A 4 12.70 -5.66 30.00
CA ASN A 4 12.27 -7.05 29.87
C ASN A 4 11.47 -7.22 28.56
N PRO A 5 11.59 -8.36 27.87
CA PRO A 5 10.79 -8.63 26.68
C PRO A 5 9.30 -8.58 27.03
N ILE A 6 8.54 -7.87 26.20
CA ILE A 6 7.08 -7.71 26.35
C ILE A 6 6.42 -8.87 25.61
N SER A 7 5.54 -9.58 26.29
CA SER A 7 4.72 -10.64 25.70
C SER A 7 3.52 -10.00 25.02
N SER A 8 3.40 -10.17 23.70
CA SER A 8 2.28 -9.67 22.89
C SER A 8 1.66 -10.81 22.11
N ILE A 9 0.37 -10.69 21.80
CA ILE A 9 -0.31 -11.58 20.87
C ILE A 9 0.28 -11.36 19.47
N HIS A 10 0.60 -12.43 18.77
CA HIS A 10 1.02 -12.38 17.37
C HIS A 10 0.13 -13.26 16.50
N ILE A 11 -0.62 -12.61 15.61
CA ILE A 11 -1.51 -13.27 14.67
C ILE A 11 -0.72 -13.65 13.42
N SER A 12 -0.64 -14.94 13.13
CA SER A 12 0.08 -15.45 11.95
C SER A 12 -0.77 -15.31 10.68
N ARG A 13 -0.14 -14.92 9.56
CA ARG A 13 -0.77 -14.88 8.23
C ARG A 13 -1.36 -16.24 7.80
N TRP A 14 -0.86 -17.35 8.36
CA TRP A 14 -1.42 -18.67 8.11
C TRP A 14 -2.86 -18.81 8.61
N PHE A 15 -3.20 -18.24 9.77
CA PHE A 15 -4.57 -18.31 10.29
C PHE A 15 -5.50 -17.32 9.60
N THR A 16 -4.97 -16.17 9.16
CA THR A 16 -5.79 -15.14 8.53
C THR A 16 -6.05 -15.36 7.05
N LEU A 17 -5.10 -15.95 6.32
CA LEU A 17 -5.17 -16.14 4.86
C LEU A 17 -4.89 -17.57 4.43
N GLY A 18 -3.81 -18.19 4.90
CA GLY A 18 -3.32 -19.46 4.37
C GLY A 18 -4.30 -20.63 4.55
N ILE A 19 -4.70 -20.92 5.79
CA ILE A 19 -5.64 -22.00 6.12
C ILE A 19 -7.01 -21.74 5.47
N PRO A 20 -7.60 -20.52 5.57
CA PRO A 20 -8.86 -20.24 4.88
C PRO A 20 -8.82 -20.52 3.37
N LEU A 21 -7.74 -20.09 2.72
CA LEU A 21 -7.56 -20.26 1.28
C LEU A 21 -7.39 -21.74 0.90
N ILE A 22 -6.64 -22.53 1.71
CA ILE A 22 -6.53 -23.98 1.52
C ILE A 22 -7.90 -24.66 1.65
N ILE A 23 -8.67 -24.33 2.70
CA ILE A 23 -10.02 -24.89 2.91
C ILE A 23 -10.93 -24.54 1.75
N PHE A 24 -10.89 -23.28 1.29
CA PHE A 24 -11.67 -22.83 0.14
C PHE A 24 -11.34 -23.66 -1.10
N PHE A 25 -10.06 -23.82 -1.46
CA PHE A 25 -9.68 -24.57 -2.65
C PHE A 25 -9.98 -26.07 -2.56
N ILE A 26 -9.86 -26.67 -1.37
CA ILE A 26 -10.24 -28.07 -1.15
C ILE A 26 -11.75 -28.25 -1.42
N LEU A 27 -12.59 -27.32 -0.99
CA LEU A 27 -14.04 -27.40 -1.20
C LEU A 27 -14.45 -26.99 -2.61
N PHE A 28 -13.81 -25.97 -3.18
CA PHE A 28 -14.15 -25.43 -4.50
C PHE A 28 -13.65 -26.31 -5.65
N LEU A 29 -12.43 -26.82 -5.58
CA LEU A 29 -11.85 -27.68 -6.62
C LEU A 29 -11.88 -29.15 -6.23
N GLY A 30 -11.46 -29.46 -4.99
CA GLY A 30 -11.30 -30.83 -4.54
C GLY A 30 -12.61 -31.62 -4.50
N LEU A 31 -13.67 -31.03 -3.95
CA LEU A 31 -14.96 -31.72 -3.85
C LEU A 31 -15.60 -31.99 -5.23
N PRO A 32 -15.70 -31.03 -6.17
CA PRO A 32 -16.20 -31.32 -7.51
C PRO A 32 -15.36 -32.35 -8.26
N VAL A 33 -14.04 -32.25 -8.21
CA VAL A 33 -13.12 -33.22 -8.86
C VAL A 33 -13.32 -34.62 -8.28
N LEU A 34 -13.46 -34.74 -6.96
CA LEU A 34 -13.72 -36.02 -6.31
C LEU A 34 -15.06 -36.62 -6.76
N ILE A 35 -16.13 -35.83 -6.79
CA ILE A 35 -17.46 -36.30 -7.25
C ILE A 35 -17.41 -36.71 -8.73
N MET A 36 -16.77 -35.92 -9.58
CA MET A 36 -16.58 -36.26 -11.00
C MET A 36 -15.81 -37.56 -11.18
N ALA A 37 -14.73 -37.75 -10.42
CA ALA A 37 -13.94 -38.98 -10.46
C ALA A 37 -14.76 -40.20 -10.03
N LEU A 38 -15.59 -40.07 -8.99
CA LEU A 38 -16.49 -41.13 -8.53
C LEU A 38 -17.60 -41.45 -9.54
N LEU A 39 -18.04 -40.47 -10.32
CA LEU A 39 -19.04 -40.62 -11.39
C LEU A 39 -18.42 -41.00 -12.75
N GLY A 40 -17.11 -41.22 -12.82
CA GLY A 40 -16.42 -41.67 -14.03
C GLY A 40 -16.20 -40.59 -15.10
N TRP A 41 -16.16 -39.31 -14.72
CA TRP A 41 -15.88 -38.15 -15.58
C TRP A 41 -16.85 -37.88 -16.74
N ASN A 42 -17.83 -38.76 -16.98
CA ASN A 42 -18.85 -38.59 -18.00
C ASN A 42 -20.11 -37.94 -17.41
N ILE A 43 -19.97 -36.69 -16.94
CA ILE A 43 -21.08 -35.92 -16.39
C ILE A 43 -21.55 -34.84 -17.37
N PRO A 44 -22.85 -34.51 -17.40
CA PRO A 44 -23.36 -33.38 -18.17
C PRO A 44 -22.74 -32.04 -17.70
N ASP A 45 -22.49 -31.12 -18.64
CA ASP A 45 -21.89 -29.81 -18.35
C ASP A 45 -22.63 -29.01 -17.27
N TRP A 46 -23.97 -29.03 -17.29
CA TRP A 46 -24.79 -28.35 -16.29
C TRP A 46 -24.56 -28.87 -14.88
N LEU A 47 -24.30 -30.17 -14.74
CA LEU A 47 -23.98 -30.80 -13.46
C LEU A 47 -22.58 -30.38 -13.00
N GLY A 48 -21.61 -30.33 -13.91
CA GLY A 48 -20.27 -29.83 -13.64
C GLY A 48 -20.29 -28.39 -13.12
N ILE A 49 -20.99 -27.49 -13.81
CA ILE A 49 -21.17 -26.09 -13.40
C ILE A 49 -21.83 -26.01 -12.02
N SER A 50 -22.87 -26.81 -11.78
CA SER A 50 -23.58 -26.86 -10.50
C SER A 50 -22.68 -27.32 -9.35
N LEU A 51 -21.82 -28.32 -9.58
CA LEU A 51 -20.86 -28.81 -8.59
C LEU A 51 -19.83 -27.75 -8.20
N TYR A 52 -19.27 -27.03 -9.18
CA TYR A 52 -18.34 -25.92 -8.89
C TYR A 52 -19.06 -24.75 -8.19
N GLY A 53 -20.29 -24.43 -8.59
CA GLY A 53 -21.11 -23.43 -7.91
C GLY A 53 -21.38 -23.79 -6.46
N LEU A 54 -21.78 -25.03 -6.19
CA LEU A 54 -21.99 -25.55 -4.85
C LEU A 54 -20.69 -25.59 -4.03
N GLY A 55 -19.59 -26.04 -4.63
CA GLY A 55 -18.26 -26.03 -4.01
C GLY A 55 -17.80 -24.63 -3.61
N CYS A 56 -18.08 -23.62 -4.44
CA CYS A 56 -17.80 -22.22 -4.13
C CYS A 56 -18.62 -21.74 -2.92
N LEU A 57 -19.95 -21.96 -2.93
CA LEU A 57 -20.83 -21.58 -1.83
C LEU A 57 -20.45 -22.28 -0.52
N LEU A 58 -20.14 -23.57 -0.57
CA LEU A 58 -19.66 -24.34 0.59
C LEU A 58 -18.30 -23.82 1.06
N GLY A 59 -17.38 -23.55 0.15
CA GLY A 59 -16.07 -22.96 0.44
C GLY A 59 -16.19 -21.65 1.20
N VAL A 60 -17.06 -20.74 0.75
CA VAL A 60 -17.34 -19.47 1.45
C VAL A 60 -18.00 -19.72 2.80
N GLY A 61 -19.08 -20.52 2.83
CA GLY A 61 -19.85 -20.77 4.05
C GLY A 61 -19.02 -21.40 5.17
N VAL A 62 -18.19 -22.41 4.85
CA VAL A 62 -17.29 -23.05 5.82
C VAL A 62 -16.24 -22.07 6.31
N ASN A 63 -15.66 -21.24 5.43
CA ASN A 63 -14.68 -20.24 5.84
C ASN A 63 -15.27 -19.20 6.78
N VAL A 64 -16.45 -18.67 6.48
CA VAL A 64 -17.16 -17.71 7.35
C VAL A 64 -17.42 -18.32 8.72
N ALA A 65 -17.86 -19.58 8.77
CA ALA A 65 -18.14 -20.28 10.02
C ALA A 65 -16.87 -20.59 10.84
N LEU A 66 -15.77 -20.94 10.17
CA LEU A 66 -14.52 -21.37 10.83
C LEU A 66 -13.61 -20.18 11.19
N TYR A 67 -13.75 -19.03 10.53
CA TYR A 67 -12.87 -17.88 10.73
C TYR A 67 -12.76 -17.42 12.20
N PRO A 68 -13.86 -17.30 12.97
CA PRO A 68 -13.76 -16.94 14.40
C PRO A 68 -12.92 -17.94 15.21
N LEU A 69 -13.01 -19.23 14.90
CA LEU A 69 -12.22 -20.27 15.55
C LEU A 69 -10.74 -20.15 15.20
N LEU A 70 -10.42 -19.92 13.92
CA LEU A 70 -9.04 -19.71 13.46
C LEU A 70 -8.41 -18.47 14.11
N MET A 71 -9.20 -17.39 14.26
CA MET A 71 -8.75 -16.18 14.94
C MET A 71 -8.52 -16.41 16.43
N SER A 72 -9.44 -17.11 17.11
CA SER A 72 -9.28 -17.50 18.51
C SER A 72 -8.00 -18.33 18.74
N LEU A 73 -7.69 -19.27 17.83
CA LEU A 73 -6.45 -20.04 17.87
C LEU A 73 -5.21 -19.18 17.58
N ALA A 74 -5.31 -18.22 16.66
CA ALA A 74 -4.21 -17.30 16.36
C ALA A 74 -3.88 -16.39 17.55
N GLU A 75 -4.88 -15.98 18.32
CA GLU A 75 -4.73 -15.11 19.50
C GLU A 75 -4.03 -15.81 20.67
N GLN A 76 -4.02 -17.16 20.71
CA GLN A 76 -3.30 -17.93 21.73
C GLN A 76 -1.77 -17.86 21.54
N GLY A 77 -1.29 -17.46 20.36
CA GLY A 77 0.13 -17.33 20.06
C GLY A 77 0.77 -16.11 20.71
N ARG A 78 1.20 -16.22 21.97
CA ARG A 78 2.03 -15.19 22.60
C ARG A 78 3.45 -15.23 22.07
N ARG A 79 3.99 -14.06 21.72
CA ARG A 79 5.35 -13.88 21.23
C ARG A 79 6.01 -12.71 21.93
N GLU A 80 7.32 -12.77 22.02
CA GLU A 80 8.12 -11.78 22.72
C GLU A 80 8.58 -10.70 21.74
N VAL A 81 8.42 -9.45 22.13
CA VAL A 81 8.96 -8.27 21.44
C VAL A 81 9.81 -7.49 22.42
N LEU A 82 10.95 -7.00 21.93
CA LEU A 82 11.86 -6.19 22.69
C LEU A 82 12.41 -5.06 21.81
N LEU A 83 12.47 -3.85 22.37
CA LEU A 83 13.12 -2.71 21.75
C LEU A 83 14.33 -2.31 22.59
N GLU A 84 15.53 -2.52 22.05
CA GLU A 84 16.80 -2.18 22.68
C GLU A 84 17.40 -0.97 21.95
N GLY A 85 17.01 0.24 22.39
CA GLY A 85 17.42 1.48 21.73
C GLY A 85 16.79 1.62 20.34
N GLU A 86 17.60 1.45 19.30
CA GLU A 86 17.18 1.52 17.89
C GLU A 86 17.13 0.14 17.24
N ARG A 87 17.22 -0.94 18.03
CA ARG A 87 17.11 -2.31 17.55
C ARG A 87 15.81 -2.93 18.05
N ILE A 88 14.96 -3.32 17.12
CA ILE A 88 13.75 -4.09 17.45
C ILE A 88 14.02 -5.57 17.25
N ARG A 89 13.72 -6.37 18.27
CA ARG A 89 13.91 -7.81 18.28
C ARG A 89 12.59 -8.47 18.60
N TRP A 90 12.28 -9.53 17.89
CA TRP A 90 11.05 -10.28 18.14
C TRP A 90 11.27 -11.77 17.93
N ARG A 91 10.50 -12.55 18.67
CA ARG A 91 10.63 -14.01 18.64
C ARG A 91 9.47 -14.64 17.90
N THR A 92 9.77 -15.34 16.80
CA THR A 92 8.79 -16.15 16.06
C THR A 92 9.12 -17.63 16.25
N GLY A 93 8.36 -18.33 17.10
CA GLY A 93 8.69 -19.70 17.50
C GLY A 93 9.98 -19.74 18.32
N TYR A 94 10.97 -20.52 17.89
CA TYR A 94 12.26 -20.62 18.57
C TYR A 94 13.31 -19.62 18.09
N ARG A 95 13.05 -18.89 17.01
CA ARG A 95 14.03 -18.00 16.40
C ARG A 95 13.76 -16.54 16.76
N TRP A 96 14.79 -15.87 17.25
CA TRP A 96 14.84 -14.41 17.31
C TRP A 96 15.12 -13.85 15.93
N ARG A 97 14.40 -12.78 15.61
CA ARG A 97 14.62 -11.92 14.46
C ARG A 97 14.85 -10.52 14.96
N GLU A 98 15.56 -9.72 14.18
CA GLU A 98 15.85 -8.35 14.54
C GLU A 98 15.93 -7.44 13.33
N VAL A 99 15.66 -6.16 13.56
CA VAL A 99 15.92 -5.05 12.65
C VAL A 99 16.68 -4.00 13.43
N ASP A 100 17.85 -3.64 12.93
CA ASP A 100 18.63 -2.52 13.45
C ASP A 100 18.29 -1.27 12.63
N LEU A 101 17.62 -0.29 13.25
CA LEU A 101 17.18 0.94 12.59
C LEU A 101 18.35 1.90 12.27
N ARG A 102 19.57 1.59 12.72
CA ARG A 102 20.79 2.32 12.33
C ARG A 102 21.28 1.98 10.93
N GLN A 103 20.86 0.83 10.39
CA GLN A 103 21.15 0.41 9.03
C GLN A 103 19.99 0.80 8.11
N PRO A 104 20.18 0.81 6.78
CA PRO A 104 19.06 1.00 5.85
C PRO A 104 17.93 0.00 6.13
N TYR A 105 16.73 0.52 6.32
CA TYR A 105 15.53 -0.27 6.57
C TYR A 105 14.36 0.30 5.77
N TRP A 106 13.26 -0.44 5.72
CA TRP A 106 12.01 0.06 5.15
C TRP A 106 10.93 0.00 6.23
N ALA A 107 10.30 1.14 6.49
CA ALA A 107 9.18 1.21 7.42
C ALA A 107 8.04 2.06 6.87
N LYS A 108 6.81 1.54 6.99
CA LYS A 108 5.58 2.25 6.63
C LYS A 108 4.69 2.38 7.87
N ILE A 109 4.12 3.56 8.06
CA ILE A 109 3.27 3.89 9.20
C ILE A 109 1.88 4.26 8.68
N ALA A 110 0.84 3.76 9.33
CA ALA A 110 -0.53 4.18 9.11
C ALA A 110 -1.22 4.43 10.46
N ALA A 111 -2.14 5.39 10.51
CA ALA A 111 -2.93 5.70 11.68
C ALA A 111 -4.27 6.29 11.27
N GLY A 112 -5.36 5.76 11.80
CA GLY A 112 -6.71 6.21 11.48
C GLY A 112 -7.72 5.09 11.66
N PHE A 113 -8.85 5.20 10.97
CA PHE A 113 -9.87 4.15 11.01
C PHE A 113 -9.47 2.99 10.12
N SER A 114 -9.68 1.78 10.61
CA SER A 114 -9.62 0.58 9.80
C SER A 114 -10.85 0.45 8.89
N GLY A 115 -10.87 -0.54 7.97
CA GLY A 115 -12.04 -0.84 7.17
C GLY A 115 -13.24 -1.30 8.01
N LEU A 116 -13.00 -1.77 9.23
CA LEU A 116 -14.02 -2.06 10.25
C LEU A 116 -14.43 -0.82 11.08
N ARG A 117 -14.00 0.38 10.68
CA ARG A 117 -14.26 1.66 11.37
C ARG A 117 -13.79 1.69 12.82
N LYS A 118 -12.73 0.95 13.14
CA LYS A 118 -12.09 0.98 14.47
C LYS A 118 -10.82 1.82 14.41
N PRO A 119 -10.55 2.67 15.42
CA PRO A 119 -9.29 3.40 15.50
C PRO A 119 -8.12 2.42 15.67
N ASN A 120 -7.10 2.59 14.85
CA ASN A 120 -5.92 1.72 14.83
C ASN A 120 -4.71 2.50 14.33
N ALA A 121 -3.52 2.04 14.70
CA ALA A 121 -2.27 2.44 14.07
C ALA A 121 -1.46 1.20 13.72
N SER A 122 -0.71 1.25 12.63
CA SER A 122 0.17 0.15 12.24
C SER A 122 1.54 0.62 11.78
N ILE A 123 2.53 -0.20 12.10
CA ILE A 123 3.92 -0.04 11.67
C ILE A 123 4.32 -1.33 10.98
N GLN A 124 4.67 -1.23 9.70
CA GLN A 124 5.23 -2.34 8.94
C GLN A 124 6.74 -2.14 8.79
N LEU A 125 7.54 -3.16 9.07
CA LEU A 125 9.01 -3.11 9.02
C LEU A 125 9.60 -4.21 8.13
N LYS A 126 10.63 -3.84 7.36
CA LYS A 126 11.52 -4.73 6.61
C LYS A 126 12.99 -4.32 6.86
N PRO A 127 13.95 -5.26 6.84
CA PRO A 127 13.80 -6.69 6.56
C PRO A 127 13.09 -7.46 7.69
N GLY A 128 12.41 -8.56 7.37
CA GLY A 128 11.74 -9.42 8.37
C GLY A 128 10.21 -9.43 8.35
N GLU A 129 9.60 -8.53 7.56
CA GLU A 129 8.15 -8.43 7.31
C GLU A 129 7.30 -8.48 8.59
N VAL A 130 7.74 -7.78 9.63
CA VAL A 130 6.99 -7.69 10.88
C VAL A 130 6.03 -6.50 10.81
N MET A 131 4.85 -6.68 11.39
CA MET A 131 3.83 -5.64 11.49
C MET A 131 3.41 -5.52 12.96
N PHE A 132 3.30 -4.30 13.44
CA PHE A 132 2.78 -3.95 14.76
C PHE A 132 1.48 -3.20 14.57
N HIS A 133 0.43 -3.62 15.26
CA HIS A 133 -0.88 -3.00 15.25
C HIS A 133 -1.19 -2.50 16.65
N LEU A 134 -1.60 -1.26 16.80
CA LEU A 134 -2.03 -0.67 18.06
C LEU A 134 -3.52 -0.35 17.98
N GLN A 135 -4.34 -1.20 18.59
CA GLN A 135 -5.78 -1.03 18.67
C GLN A 135 -6.13 0.14 19.58
N GLY A 136 -7.11 0.95 19.18
CA GLY A 136 -7.53 2.12 19.96
C GLY A 136 -6.67 3.37 19.74
N ALA A 137 -5.67 3.30 18.86
CA ALA A 137 -4.77 4.45 18.62
C ALA A 137 -5.50 5.63 17.95
N VAL A 138 -5.31 6.82 18.52
CA VAL A 138 -5.84 8.08 17.99
C VAL A 138 -4.81 8.68 17.03
N ARG A 139 -5.24 9.03 15.80
CA ARG A 139 -4.33 9.50 14.73
C ARG A 139 -3.53 10.73 15.16
N GLU A 140 -4.17 11.67 15.83
CA GLU A 140 -3.55 12.92 16.29
C GLU A 140 -2.39 12.65 17.25
N GLU A 141 -2.49 11.62 18.11
CA GLU A 141 -1.41 11.25 19.02
C GLU A 141 -0.23 10.61 18.27
N ILE A 142 -0.53 9.78 17.26
CA ILE A 142 0.51 9.23 16.38
C ILE A 142 1.23 10.35 15.63
N LEU A 143 0.50 11.35 15.14
CA LEU A 143 1.09 12.51 14.45
C LEU A 143 1.89 13.42 15.38
N ARG A 144 1.58 13.47 16.68
CA ARG A 144 2.46 14.15 17.66
C ARG A 144 3.78 13.40 17.83
N ALA A 145 3.78 12.08 17.77
CA ALA A 145 4.98 11.25 17.89
C ALA A 145 5.79 11.17 16.58
N PHE A 146 5.12 11.23 15.43
CA PHE A 146 5.71 11.20 14.09
C PHE A 146 5.07 12.31 13.23
N PRO A 147 5.62 13.55 13.26
CA PRO A 147 4.96 14.76 12.73
C PRO A 147 5.08 14.90 11.21
N GLU A 148 4.60 13.90 10.47
CA GLU A 148 4.61 13.85 9.00
C GLU A 148 3.26 13.32 8.49
N PRO A 149 2.22 14.17 8.41
CA PRO A 149 0.85 13.73 8.14
C PRO A 149 0.69 13.05 6.78
N TYR A 150 1.46 13.47 5.77
CA TYR A 150 1.42 12.90 4.42
C TYR A 150 2.19 11.58 4.31
N PHE A 151 3.15 11.35 5.20
CA PHE A 151 3.85 10.06 5.30
C PHE A 151 2.98 9.02 6.00
N VAL A 152 2.30 9.40 7.08
CA VAL A 152 1.44 8.50 7.87
C VAL A 152 0.13 8.24 7.14
N GLY A 153 -0.01 7.04 6.58
CA GLY A 153 -1.22 6.62 5.87
C GLY A 153 -2.48 6.71 6.73
N GLU A 154 -3.63 6.95 6.13
CA GLU A 154 -4.90 7.18 6.85
C GLU A 154 -5.66 5.89 7.16
N LEU A 155 -5.46 4.84 6.35
CA LEU A 155 -6.09 3.53 6.54
C LEU A 155 -5.15 2.60 7.31
N ALA A 156 -5.48 2.36 8.58
CA ALA A 156 -4.74 1.45 9.45
C ALA A 156 -5.47 0.10 9.58
N VAL A 157 -5.18 -0.82 8.66
CA VAL A 157 -5.78 -2.15 8.62
C VAL A 157 -5.43 -2.94 9.89
N THR A 158 -6.41 -3.68 10.44
CA THR A 158 -6.29 -4.50 11.65
C THR A 158 -6.00 -5.97 11.32
N PRO A 159 -5.58 -6.78 12.31
CA PRO A 159 -5.44 -8.22 12.10
C PRO A 159 -6.73 -8.94 11.70
N ALA A 160 -7.88 -8.47 12.17
CA ALA A 160 -9.20 -9.01 11.82
C ALA A 160 -9.55 -8.80 10.34
N GLU A 161 -8.83 -7.93 9.63
CA GLU A 161 -8.98 -7.68 8.19
C GLU A 161 -7.95 -8.48 7.36
N GLY A 162 -7.25 -9.42 7.98
CA GLY A 162 -6.38 -10.37 7.28
C GLY A 162 -4.88 -10.13 7.44
N LEU A 163 -4.45 -9.03 8.06
CA LEU A 163 -3.03 -8.69 8.21
C LEU A 163 -2.41 -9.27 9.47
N GLY A 164 -1.62 -10.33 9.32
CA GLY A 164 -0.82 -10.89 10.42
C GLY A 164 0.21 -9.90 10.99
N GLY A 165 0.50 -10.01 12.28
CA GLY A 165 1.40 -9.13 13.01
C GLY A 165 1.23 -9.22 14.53
N PHE A 166 1.98 -8.41 15.26
CA PHE A 166 1.81 -8.17 16.68
C PHE A 166 0.58 -7.30 16.90
N ASN A 167 -0.32 -7.76 17.78
CA ASN A 167 -1.55 -7.07 18.12
C ASN A 167 -1.40 -6.48 19.53
N LEU A 168 -1.18 -5.18 19.58
CA LEU A 168 -1.03 -4.36 20.78
C LEU A 168 -2.36 -3.64 21.07
N THR A 169 -2.62 -3.36 22.33
CA THR A 169 -3.79 -2.59 22.77
C THR A 169 -3.36 -1.31 23.47
N ALA A 170 -4.03 -0.20 23.19
CA ALA A 170 -3.80 1.06 23.89
C ALA A 170 -4.24 1.02 25.37
N GLU A 171 -5.03 0.02 25.77
CA GLU A 171 -5.44 -0.19 27.16
C GLU A 171 -4.30 -0.75 28.04
N ASP A 172 -3.26 -1.34 27.43
CA ASP A 172 -2.08 -1.84 28.14
C ASP A 172 -0.95 -0.81 28.01
N GLU A 173 -0.63 -0.13 29.10
CA GLU A 173 0.39 0.92 29.16
C GLU A 173 1.77 0.43 28.67
N THR A 174 2.10 -0.85 28.89
CA THR A 174 3.39 -1.43 28.48
C THR A 174 3.45 -1.61 26.97
N MET A 175 2.36 -2.10 26.37
CA MET A 175 2.24 -2.24 24.91
C MET A 175 2.18 -0.88 24.20
N LEU A 176 1.45 0.06 24.79
CA LEU A 176 1.36 1.44 24.33
C LEU A 176 2.74 2.11 24.34
N ALA A 177 3.47 2.01 25.45
CA ALA A 177 4.81 2.56 25.58
C ALA A 177 5.79 1.94 24.57
N LEU A 178 5.73 0.63 24.34
CA LEU A 178 6.55 -0.04 23.32
C LEU A 178 6.29 0.52 21.92
N PHE A 179 5.03 0.73 21.56
CA PHE A 179 4.67 1.24 20.24
C PHE A 179 5.16 2.68 20.03
N TYR A 180 4.97 3.55 21.04
CA TYR A 180 5.47 4.92 20.98
C TYR A 180 6.99 5.03 21.04
N ASP A 181 7.67 4.17 21.80
CA ASP A 181 9.12 4.09 21.79
C ASP A 181 9.64 3.68 20.40
N LEU A 182 8.95 2.76 19.72
CA LEU A 182 9.27 2.37 18.35
C LEU A 182 9.04 3.53 17.37
N LEU A 183 7.92 4.26 17.48
CA LEU A 183 7.70 5.46 16.67
C LEU A 183 8.79 6.51 16.88
N ALA A 184 9.18 6.75 18.13
CA ALA A 184 10.25 7.70 18.45
C ALA A 184 11.59 7.24 17.88
N ALA A 185 11.90 5.94 17.92
CA ALA A 185 13.08 5.38 17.27
C ALA A 185 13.03 5.59 15.75
N LEU A 186 11.92 5.24 15.10
CA LEU A 186 11.72 5.44 13.66
C LEU A 186 11.84 6.90 13.24
N TRP A 187 11.36 7.83 14.06
CA TRP A 187 11.50 9.27 13.83
C TRP A 187 12.97 9.70 13.89
N ARG A 188 13.72 9.27 14.91
CA ARG A 188 15.15 9.58 15.03
C ARG A 188 15.98 9.02 13.87
N THR A 189 15.65 7.81 13.42
CA THR A 189 16.40 7.10 12.37
C THR A 189 15.79 7.24 10.97
N ARG A 190 14.84 8.16 10.77
CA ARG A 190 14.05 8.28 9.53
C ARG A 190 14.88 8.46 8.26
N GLU A 191 16.08 9.03 8.35
CA GLU A 191 16.99 9.18 7.21
C GLU A 191 17.50 7.84 6.67
N ASN A 192 17.49 6.78 7.50
CA ASN A 192 17.81 5.40 7.09
C ASN A 192 16.59 4.66 6.54
N ASN A 193 15.38 5.21 6.68
CA ASN A 193 14.16 4.60 6.16
C ASN A 193 14.03 4.87 4.65
N GLU A 194 14.23 3.84 3.84
CA GLU A 194 14.13 3.92 2.38
C GLU A 194 12.75 4.42 1.92
N TYR A 195 11.67 4.01 2.60
CA TYR A 195 10.31 4.48 2.28
C TYR A 195 10.14 5.97 2.56
N TYR A 196 10.71 6.47 3.66
CA TYR A 196 10.69 7.89 4.02
C TYR A 196 11.56 8.72 3.07
N ARG A 197 12.68 8.18 2.59
CA ARG A 197 13.50 8.84 1.56
C ARG A 197 12.76 9.03 0.24
N LEU A 198 11.92 8.08 -0.16
CA LEU A 198 11.03 8.24 -1.32
C LEU A 198 10.01 9.35 -1.07
N PHE A 199 9.36 9.33 0.11
CA PHE A 199 8.43 10.37 0.54
C PHE A 199 9.03 11.78 0.49
N ARG A 200 10.27 11.96 0.95
CA ARG A 200 10.96 13.26 1.01
C ARG A 200 11.27 13.88 -0.36
N LYS A 201 11.16 13.12 -1.47
CA LYS A 201 11.33 13.68 -2.82
C LYS A 201 10.27 14.72 -3.16
N PHE A 202 9.08 14.60 -2.57
CA PHE A 202 7.92 15.39 -2.92
C PHE A 202 7.76 16.60 -1.97
N PRO A 203 7.47 17.81 -2.48
CA PRO A 203 7.31 19.00 -1.66
C PRO A 203 5.92 19.07 -1.02
N TRP A 204 5.64 18.20 -0.05
CA TRP A 204 4.34 18.07 0.61
C TRP A 204 3.88 19.29 1.41
N ASP A 205 4.66 20.35 1.53
CA ASP A 205 4.21 21.56 2.24
C ASP A 205 4.15 22.79 1.33
N THR A 206 4.44 22.62 0.04
CA THR A 206 4.47 23.72 -0.93
C THR A 206 3.37 23.53 -1.96
N PRO A 207 2.32 24.37 -1.95
CA PRO A 207 1.30 24.36 -2.99
C PRO A 207 1.90 24.55 -4.38
N PRO A 208 1.44 23.78 -5.39
CA PRO A 208 1.87 23.98 -6.77
C PRO A 208 1.39 25.34 -7.26
N SER A 209 2.22 26.00 -8.06
CA SER A 209 1.91 27.29 -8.68
C SER A 209 2.09 27.22 -10.20
N PRO A 210 1.26 26.42 -10.91
CA PRO A 210 1.35 26.33 -12.34
C PRO A 210 0.94 27.66 -12.99
N ALA A 211 1.61 28.04 -14.07
CA ALA A 211 1.32 29.24 -14.85
C ALA A 211 -0.03 29.20 -15.60
N PHE A 212 -0.69 28.05 -15.64
CA PHE A 212 -2.00 27.84 -16.28
C PHE A 212 -2.73 26.66 -15.61
N THR A 213 -4.04 26.58 -15.81
CA THR A 213 -4.93 25.66 -15.08
C THR A 213 -5.54 24.56 -15.96
N HIS A 214 -5.10 24.47 -17.21
CA HIS A 214 -5.57 23.49 -18.19
C HIS A 214 -4.44 22.57 -18.66
N ILE A 215 -4.78 21.42 -19.23
CA ILE A 215 -3.83 20.50 -19.82
C ILE A 215 -3.39 21.07 -21.18
N GLU A 216 -2.09 21.35 -21.31
CA GLU A 216 -1.49 21.79 -22.56
C GLU A 216 -0.93 20.56 -23.32
N VAL A 217 -1.37 20.37 -24.55
CA VAL A 217 -0.89 19.29 -25.44
C VAL A 217 0.01 19.89 -26.50
N ILE A 218 1.27 19.45 -26.55
CA ILE A 218 2.28 19.97 -27.47
C ILE A 218 2.72 18.85 -28.41
N ASP A 219 2.58 19.07 -29.72
CA ASP A 219 3.16 18.17 -30.72
C ASP A 219 4.69 18.32 -30.72
N SER A 220 5.38 17.25 -30.38
CA SER A 220 6.86 17.17 -30.35
C SER A 220 7.51 17.51 -31.69
N ARG A 221 6.80 17.29 -32.81
CA ARG A 221 7.31 17.55 -34.18
C ARG A 221 7.14 18.99 -34.62
N ALA A 222 6.23 19.74 -33.98
CA ALA A 222 5.87 21.11 -34.36
C ALA A 222 6.06 22.11 -33.20
N MET A 223 6.97 21.80 -32.28
CA MET A 223 7.19 22.58 -31.07
C MET A 223 7.87 23.93 -31.36
N SER A 224 7.26 25.03 -30.88
CA SER A 224 7.88 26.35 -30.92
C SER A 224 9.09 26.44 -29.97
N MET A 225 9.97 27.43 -30.18
CA MET A 225 11.13 27.65 -29.30
C MET A 225 10.74 27.84 -27.83
N ASN A 226 9.65 28.58 -27.57
CA ASN A 226 9.16 28.82 -26.21
C ASN A 226 8.64 27.54 -25.55
N GLN A 227 7.91 26.70 -26.30
CA GLN A 227 7.43 25.42 -25.82
C GLN A 227 8.58 24.46 -25.51
N ARG A 228 9.62 24.45 -26.35
CA ARG A 228 10.83 23.63 -26.11
C ARG A 228 11.56 24.06 -24.85
N ALA A 229 11.84 25.34 -24.71
CA ALA A 229 12.46 25.89 -23.51
C ALA A 229 11.63 25.60 -22.25
N PHE A 230 10.29 25.63 -22.37
CA PHE A 230 9.42 25.30 -21.26
C PHE A 230 9.49 23.81 -20.87
N VAL A 231 9.42 22.88 -21.83
CA VAL A 231 9.56 21.44 -21.57
C VAL A 231 10.93 21.12 -20.98
N GLU A 232 12.02 21.65 -21.54
CA GLU A 232 13.39 21.45 -21.03
C GLU A 232 13.53 21.97 -19.60
N ARG A 233 12.92 23.12 -19.28
CA ARG A 233 12.86 23.63 -17.91
C ARG A 233 12.13 22.67 -16.98
N LEU A 234 10.97 22.16 -17.37
CA LEU A 234 10.23 21.18 -16.57
C LEU A 234 11.05 19.91 -16.36
N GLU A 235 11.73 19.41 -17.39
CA GLU A 235 12.60 18.23 -17.29
C GLU A 235 13.77 18.44 -16.32
N SER A 236 14.31 19.66 -16.22
CA SER A 236 15.36 20.00 -15.25
C SER A 236 14.86 20.06 -13.79
N GLN A 237 13.54 20.16 -13.58
CA GLN A 237 12.88 20.30 -12.28
C GLN A 237 12.21 19.00 -11.80
N VAL A 238 12.47 17.88 -12.47
CA VAL A 238 11.82 16.60 -12.14
C VAL A 238 12.22 16.14 -10.74
N ILE A 239 11.21 15.92 -9.90
CA ILE A 239 11.34 15.42 -8.53
C ILE A 239 11.10 13.91 -8.43
N SER A 240 10.30 13.35 -9.35
CA SER A 240 10.00 11.92 -9.41
C SER A 240 9.64 11.48 -10.83
N ALA A 241 10.09 10.30 -11.22
CA ALA A 241 9.81 9.70 -12.53
C ALA A 241 9.67 8.18 -12.38
N PRO A 242 8.55 7.69 -11.82
CA PRO A 242 8.33 6.26 -11.62
C PRO A 242 8.20 5.50 -12.94
N SER A 243 7.82 6.18 -14.03
CA SER A 243 7.84 5.65 -15.40
C SER A 243 8.56 6.61 -16.36
N HIS A 244 8.88 6.13 -17.56
CA HIS A 244 9.49 6.97 -18.60
C HIS A 244 8.50 7.95 -19.25
N THR A 245 7.20 7.64 -19.19
CA THR A 245 6.11 8.43 -19.77
C THR A 245 5.53 9.47 -18.82
N ALA A 246 5.86 9.40 -17.53
CA ALA A 246 5.28 10.26 -16.50
C ALA A 246 6.37 10.80 -15.57
N LYS A 247 6.64 12.09 -15.68
CA LYS A 247 7.61 12.84 -14.87
C LYS A 247 6.89 13.89 -14.05
N LEU A 248 7.16 13.95 -12.76
CA LEU A 248 6.57 14.92 -11.85
C LEU A 248 7.56 16.03 -11.56
N THR A 249 7.07 17.26 -11.59
CA THR A 249 7.75 18.47 -11.14
C THR A 249 6.96 19.08 -9.97
N PRO A 250 7.45 20.12 -9.28
CA PRO A 250 6.70 20.77 -8.21
C PRO A 250 5.33 21.32 -8.63
N ASP A 251 5.19 21.78 -9.89
CA ASP A 251 4.00 22.48 -10.38
C ASP A 251 3.21 21.70 -11.44
N TYR A 252 3.85 20.75 -12.12
CA TYR A 252 3.28 20.04 -13.26
C TYR A 252 3.58 18.54 -13.23
N LEU A 253 2.63 17.77 -13.72
CA LEU A 253 2.84 16.44 -14.26
C LEU A 253 3.15 16.55 -15.76
N LEU A 254 4.34 16.12 -16.16
CA LEU A 254 4.77 16.04 -17.54
C LEU A 254 4.58 14.60 -18.05
N GLY A 255 3.58 14.42 -18.91
CA GLY A 255 3.37 13.21 -19.67
C GLY A 255 4.05 13.29 -21.04
N SER A 256 4.49 12.15 -21.57
CA SER A 256 4.98 12.07 -22.95
C SER A 256 4.56 10.77 -23.63
N ASP A 257 4.13 10.88 -24.89
CA ASP A 257 4.00 9.76 -25.80
C ASP A 257 4.96 9.93 -27.00
N LYS A 258 4.86 9.05 -28.00
CA LYS A 258 5.76 9.04 -29.17
C LYS A 258 5.79 10.38 -29.93
N TYR A 259 4.72 11.17 -29.87
CA TYR A 259 4.58 12.38 -30.68
C TYR A 259 4.17 13.62 -29.88
N ARG A 260 3.81 13.50 -28.60
CA ARG A 260 3.22 14.58 -27.83
C ARG A 260 3.79 14.66 -26.43
N TYR A 261 3.88 15.89 -25.94
CA TYR A 261 3.99 16.19 -24.51
C TYR A 261 2.63 16.63 -23.98
N PHE A 262 2.30 16.17 -22.78
CA PHE A 262 1.12 16.54 -22.02
C PHE A 262 1.60 17.27 -20.77
N ILE A 263 1.39 18.58 -20.69
CA ILE A 263 1.76 19.37 -19.52
C ILE A 263 0.50 19.59 -18.70
N MET A 264 0.46 18.94 -17.54
CA MET A 264 -0.74 18.79 -16.74
C MET A 264 -0.53 19.52 -15.39
N PRO A 265 -1.22 20.65 -15.15
CA PRO A 265 -0.97 21.49 -13.97
C PRO A 265 -1.50 20.83 -12.69
N LEU A 266 -0.63 20.71 -11.68
CA LEU A 266 -1.01 20.14 -10.39
C LEU A 266 -2.02 21.06 -9.67
N GLY A 267 -2.93 20.46 -8.90
CA GLY A 267 -4.09 21.16 -8.31
C GLY A 267 -5.30 21.27 -9.24
N TYR A 268 -5.13 21.03 -10.54
CA TYR A 268 -6.22 21.10 -11.54
C TYR A 268 -6.47 19.77 -12.27
N ILE A 269 -5.76 18.71 -11.86
CA ILE A 269 -5.85 17.38 -12.44
C ILE A 269 -6.07 16.33 -11.36
N GLN A 270 -6.58 15.18 -11.79
CA GLN A 270 -6.64 13.97 -10.97
C GLN A 270 -5.98 12.84 -11.72
N ALA A 271 -5.32 11.93 -11.00
CA ALA A 271 -4.64 10.79 -11.56
C ALA A 271 -5.08 9.49 -10.87
N GLU A 272 -5.37 8.45 -11.63
CA GLU A 272 -5.69 7.14 -11.09
C GLU A 272 -4.97 6.04 -11.88
N PRO A 273 -4.47 4.99 -11.21
CA PRO A 273 -3.96 3.82 -11.90
C PRO A 273 -5.13 3.11 -12.61
N GLY A 274 -5.01 2.91 -13.93
CA GLY A 274 -6.02 2.21 -14.73
C GLY A 274 -5.72 0.71 -14.88
N PRO A 275 -6.72 -0.18 -14.75
CA PRO A 275 -6.52 -1.60 -15.05
C PRO A 275 -6.34 -1.84 -16.55
N SER A 276 -5.44 -2.77 -16.87
CA SER A 276 -5.31 -3.41 -18.18
C SER A 276 -6.58 -4.22 -18.47
N GLY A 277 -7.44 -3.75 -19.37
CA GLY A 277 -8.69 -4.41 -19.73
C GLY A 277 -8.53 -5.59 -20.71
N THR A 278 -7.34 -5.79 -21.27
CA THR A 278 -7.02 -6.86 -22.22
C THR A 278 -5.52 -7.18 -22.16
N SER A 279 -5.15 -8.45 -22.35
CA SER A 279 -3.78 -9.00 -22.19
C SER A 279 -2.69 -8.40 -23.10
N GLU A 280 -2.99 -7.36 -23.87
CA GLU A 280 -2.04 -6.65 -24.74
C GLU A 280 -1.91 -5.16 -24.42
N ALA A 281 -2.83 -4.56 -23.64
CA ALA A 281 -2.75 -3.17 -23.23
C ALA A 281 -2.03 -3.09 -21.88
N GLY A 282 -0.80 -2.56 -21.89
CA GLY A 282 0.00 -2.34 -20.69
C GLY A 282 -0.72 -1.47 -19.64
N ASN A 283 -0.19 -1.50 -18.42
CA ASN A 283 -0.66 -0.66 -17.32
C ASN A 283 -0.53 0.81 -17.68
N TYR A 284 -1.51 1.64 -17.33
CA TYR A 284 -1.45 3.07 -17.62
C TYR A 284 -1.88 3.92 -16.43
N LEU A 285 -1.37 5.15 -16.39
CA LEU A 285 -1.86 6.20 -15.51
C LEU A 285 -2.92 6.99 -16.26
N LYS A 286 -4.15 6.98 -15.76
CA LYS A 286 -5.23 7.83 -16.28
C LYS A 286 -5.15 9.17 -15.58
N VAL A 287 -5.05 10.25 -16.34
CA VAL A 287 -5.06 11.62 -15.83
C VAL A 287 -6.26 12.35 -16.41
N THR A 288 -7.08 12.97 -15.56
CA THR A 288 -8.24 13.76 -15.95
C THR A 288 -8.04 15.22 -15.57
N GLY A 289 -8.53 16.12 -16.41
CA GLY A 289 -8.48 17.57 -16.20
C GLY A 289 -9.30 18.27 -17.28
N LEU A 290 -9.02 19.56 -17.48
CA LEU A 290 -9.66 20.37 -18.51
C LEU A 290 -8.65 20.75 -19.59
N ASP A 291 -9.06 20.83 -20.85
CA ASP A 291 -8.26 21.43 -21.91
C ASP A 291 -8.33 22.97 -21.86
N ARG A 292 -7.65 23.62 -22.82
CA ARG A 292 -7.61 25.09 -22.92
C ARG A 292 -8.97 25.74 -23.08
N ASP A 293 -9.92 25.03 -23.68
CA ASP A 293 -11.29 25.48 -23.95
C ASP A 293 -12.27 25.06 -22.85
N GLN A 294 -11.75 24.59 -21.70
CA GLN A 294 -12.52 24.12 -20.53
C GLN A 294 -13.33 22.84 -20.78
N HIS A 295 -12.98 22.05 -21.79
CA HIS A 295 -13.59 20.74 -22.01
C HIS A 295 -12.88 19.65 -21.19
N PRO A 296 -13.61 18.68 -20.63
CA PRO A 296 -13.00 17.53 -19.96
C PRO A 296 -12.06 16.76 -20.90
N LEU A 297 -10.83 16.56 -20.44
CA LEU A 297 -9.81 15.81 -21.15
C LEU A 297 -9.30 14.67 -20.28
N THR A 298 -9.12 13.49 -20.89
CA THR A 298 -8.51 12.32 -20.26
C THR A 298 -7.27 11.90 -21.04
N ILE A 299 -6.13 11.91 -20.36
CA ILE A 299 -4.85 11.43 -20.87
C ILE A 299 -4.56 10.04 -20.29
N LYS A 300 -4.02 9.15 -21.11
CA LYS A 300 -3.52 7.85 -20.66
C LYS A 300 -2.02 7.82 -20.91
N LEU A 301 -1.25 7.65 -19.85
CA LEU A 301 0.21 7.50 -19.93
C LEU A 301 0.55 6.02 -19.76
N ASP A 302 1.05 5.41 -20.83
CA ASP A 302 1.39 3.97 -20.85
C ASP A 302 2.55 3.64 -19.90
N TYR A 303 2.71 2.36 -19.57
CA TYR A 303 3.78 1.80 -18.74
C TYR A 303 3.81 2.33 -17.30
N TRP A 304 2.67 2.27 -16.64
CA TRP A 304 2.55 2.55 -15.21
C TRP A 304 3.05 1.39 -14.33
N VAL A 305 3.56 1.74 -13.15
CA VAL A 305 4.20 0.82 -12.21
C VAL A 305 3.19 -0.02 -11.42
N MET A 306 3.45 -1.31 -11.25
CA MET A 306 2.57 -2.27 -10.57
C MET A 306 3.12 -2.78 -9.24
N ALA A 307 2.21 -3.35 -8.42
CA ALA A 307 2.58 -3.96 -7.16
C ALA A 307 3.62 -5.07 -7.40
N GLY A 308 4.78 -4.94 -6.74
CA GLY A 308 5.93 -5.84 -6.92
C GLY A 308 7.06 -5.24 -7.74
N ASP A 309 6.81 -4.18 -8.51
CA ASP A 309 7.87 -3.44 -9.21
C ASP A 309 8.71 -2.63 -8.23
N ARG A 310 10.00 -2.46 -8.56
CA ARG A 310 10.94 -1.68 -7.73
C ARG A 310 10.48 -0.23 -7.50
N GLN A 311 9.76 0.34 -8.45
CA GLN A 311 9.29 1.73 -8.42
C GLN A 311 7.89 1.87 -7.81
N TYR A 312 7.23 0.79 -7.39
CA TYR A 312 5.81 0.80 -7.03
C TYR A 312 5.51 1.79 -5.91
N GLU A 313 6.34 1.79 -4.87
CA GLU A 313 6.19 2.68 -3.72
C GLU A 313 6.37 4.16 -4.12
N GLU A 314 7.26 4.45 -5.06
CA GLU A 314 7.41 5.80 -5.63
C GLU A 314 6.17 6.19 -6.44
N GLY A 315 5.63 5.27 -7.25
CA GLY A 315 4.36 5.47 -7.97
C GLY A 315 3.17 5.75 -7.05
N GLN A 316 3.12 5.10 -5.88
CA GLN A 316 2.09 5.37 -4.86
C GLN A 316 2.19 6.80 -4.30
N PHE A 317 3.40 7.25 -3.95
CA PHE A 317 3.60 8.64 -3.51
C PHE A 317 3.30 9.65 -4.63
N PHE A 318 3.71 9.34 -5.85
CA PHE A 318 3.44 10.14 -7.04
C PHE A 318 1.94 10.40 -7.22
N VAL A 319 1.11 9.34 -7.23
CA VAL A 319 -0.35 9.50 -7.41
C VAL A 319 -0.97 10.24 -6.23
N ARG A 320 -0.55 9.95 -5.00
CA ARG A 320 -1.01 10.65 -3.80
C ARG A 320 -0.68 12.15 -3.85
N PHE A 321 0.50 12.50 -4.35
CA PHE A 321 0.91 13.90 -4.48
C PHE A 321 0.10 14.64 -5.55
N VAL A 322 -0.12 14.02 -6.71
CA VAL A 322 -0.95 14.59 -7.78
C VAL A 322 -2.38 14.83 -7.32
N ASN A 323 -2.98 13.86 -6.61
CA ASN A 323 -4.38 13.92 -6.15
C ASN A 323 -4.59 14.71 -4.86
N ARG A 324 -3.54 15.31 -4.32
CA ARG A 324 -3.69 16.09 -3.10
C ARG A 324 -4.63 17.28 -3.36
N GLN A 325 -5.49 17.54 -2.38
CA GLN A 325 -6.24 18.79 -2.33
C GLN A 325 -5.30 19.90 -1.87
N TRP A 326 -5.09 20.87 -2.75
CA TRP A 326 -4.16 21.99 -2.58
C TRP A 326 -4.90 23.28 -2.24
#